data_AF-A0A2M7JJY9-F1
#
_entry.id   AF-A0A2M7JJY9-F1
#
_cell.length_a   1.000
_cell.length_b   1.000
_cell.length_c   1.000
_cell.angle_alpha   90.00
_cell.angle_beta   90.00
_cell.angle_gamma   90.00
#
_symmetry.space_group_name_H-M   'P 1'
#
loop_
_entity.id
_entity.type
_entity.pdbx_description
1 polymer ?
#
loop_
_entity_poly.entity_id
_entity_poly.type
_entity_poly.pdbx_seq_one_letter_code
_entity_poly.pdbx_strand_id
1 'polypeptide(L)'
;MRAFDTGRVQDKLLNRLDRQERHQSFRRDRFFRYKLEEIHNRLTQALLMAKIIETEDPGTVSDAILAGLKKAARSTEFDFKFFIAPRRDLVPRPNPYSLYMTQYVLEVLVNEASVIDVYGADIDIYKLINTVIMDISMKFEKAEDEVRSQLANNKNLTQGSREYELAFDQLIRTKVGEPYKFGPEDSTRFSRASR
;
A
#
# COMPACT_ATOMS: atom_id res chain seq x y z
N MET A 1 -2.63 -36.99 34.87
CA MET A 1 -3.28 -35.82 34.25
C MET A 1 -2.36 -35.31 33.14
N ARG A 2 -2.77 -35.39 31.86
CA ARG A 2 -1.96 -34.86 30.75
C ARG A 2 -2.13 -33.35 30.72
N ALA A 3 -1.09 -32.59 31.05
CA ALA A 3 -1.06 -31.15 30.84
C ALA A 3 -1.07 -30.88 29.34
N PHE A 4 -2.18 -30.39 28.81
CA PHE A 4 -2.24 -29.97 27.42
C PHE A 4 -1.29 -28.79 27.23
N ASP A 5 -0.42 -28.90 26.23
CA ASP A 5 0.65 -27.98 25.86
C ASP A 5 0.08 -26.70 25.20
N THR A 6 -0.96 -26.11 25.82
CA THR A 6 -1.77 -25.01 25.30
C THR A 6 -0.95 -23.76 25.04
N GLY A 7 0.05 -23.48 25.87
CA GLY A 7 1.01 -22.39 25.67
C GLY A 7 1.82 -22.56 24.38
N ARG A 8 2.40 -23.73 24.12
CA ARG A 8 3.20 -23.97 22.91
C ARG A 8 2.38 -23.92 21.62
N VAL A 9 1.12 -24.34 21.66
CA VAL A 9 0.21 -24.25 20.50
C VAL A 9 -0.16 -22.80 20.25
N GLN A 10 -0.48 -22.03 21.30
CA GLN A 10 -0.79 -20.61 21.22
C GLN A 10 0.41 -19.80 20.70
N ASP A 11 1.61 -20.05 21.22
CA ASP A 11 2.83 -19.38 20.77
C ASP A 11 3.14 -19.69 19.31
N LYS A 12 2.95 -20.94 18.86
CA LYS A 12 3.12 -21.31 17.44
C LYS A 12 2.10 -20.61 16.54
N LEU A 13 0.86 -20.43 17.00
CA LEU A 13 -0.17 -19.72 16.25
C LEU A 13 0.14 -18.22 16.17
N LEU A 14 0.49 -17.59 17.29
CA LEU A 14 0.92 -16.18 17.36
C LEU A 14 2.10 -15.93 16.43
N ASN A 15 3.15 -16.74 16.52
CA ASN A 15 4.32 -16.61 15.65
C ASN A 15 3.99 -16.77 14.15
N ARG A 16 3.00 -17.59 13.79
CA ARG A 16 2.55 -17.72 12.40
C ARG A 16 1.77 -16.50 11.94
N LEU A 17 0.88 -15.98 12.79
CA LEU A 17 0.12 -14.76 12.50
C LEU A 17 1.05 -13.57 12.32
N ASP A 18 2.01 -13.38 13.23
CA ASP A 18 2.99 -12.29 13.15
C ASP A 18 3.81 -12.37 11.85
N ARG A 19 4.23 -13.57 11.45
CA ARG A 19 4.94 -13.78 10.17
C ARG A 19 4.08 -13.45 8.97
N GLN A 20 2.80 -13.85 8.99
CA GLN A 20 1.87 -13.53 7.92
C GLN A 20 1.61 -12.03 7.81
N GLU A 21 1.39 -11.34 8.93
CA GLU A 21 1.16 -9.90 8.97
C GLU A 21 2.38 -9.13 8.45
N ARG A 22 3.59 -9.49 8.91
CA ARG A 22 4.84 -8.90 8.41
C ARG A 22 5.02 -9.11 6.91
N HIS A 23 4.75 -10.32 6.42
CA HIS A 23 4.84 -10.63 5.00
C HIS A 23 3.84 -9.83 4.16
N GLN A 24 2.60 -9.70 4.64
CA GLN A 24 1.59 -8.86 3.99
C GLN A 24 2.01 -7.39 3.98
N SER A 25 2.52 -6.86 5.09
CA SER A 25 3.02 -5.49 5.16
C SER A 25 4.15 -5.26 4.16
N PHE A 26 5.14 -6.15 4.12
CA PHE A 26 6.26 -6.04 3.19
C PHE A 26 5.82 -6.05 1.72
N ARG A 27 4.92 -6.95 1.35
CA ARG A 27 4.35 -6.99 -0.01
C ARG A 27 3.61 -5.69 -0.34
N ARG A 28 2.84 -5.17 0.61
CA ARG A 28 2.06 -3.94 0.45
C ARG A 28 2.96 -2.72 0.29
N ASP A 29 4.02 -2.62 1.10
CA ASP A 29 5.01 -1.53 1.03
C ASP A 29 5.76 -1.55 -0.30
N ARG A 30 6.15 -2.75 -0.77
CA ARG A 30 6.77 -2.93 -2.09
C ARG A 30 5.82 -2.51 -3.20
N PHE A 31 4.59 -3.02 -3.21
CA PHE A 31 3.56 -2.64 -4.18
C PHE A 31 3.41 -1.11 -4.25
N PHE A 32 3.23 -0.47 -3.10
CA PHE A 32 3.00 0.97 -3.03
C PHE A 32 4.20 1.77 -3.54
N ARG A 33 5.43 1.29 -3.31
CA ARG A 33 6.66 1.90 -3.85
C ARG A 33 6.76 1.85 -5.36
N TYR A 34 6.50 0.70 -5.96
CA TYR A 34 6.57 0.55 -7.43
C TYR A 34 5.41 1.26 -8.13
N LYS A 35 4.27 1.40 -7.45
CA LYS A 35 3.04 1.86 -8.05
C LYS A 35 2.58 3.24 -7.58
N LEU A 36 3.39 3.95 -6.79
CA LEU A 36 3.02 5.25 -6.22
C LEU A 36 2.52 6.23 -7.28
N GLU A 37 3.27 6.42 -8.38
CA GLU A 37 2.92 7.36 -9.45
C GLU A 37 1.68 6.91 -10.23
N GLU A 38 1.54 5.60 -10.49
CA GLU A 38 0.36 5.05 -11.16
C GLU A 38 -0.89 5.21 -10.28
N ILE A 39 -0.78 4.95 -8.96
CA ILE A 39 -1.84 5.16 -7.99
C ILE A 39 -2.20 6.64 -7.94
N HIS A 40 -1.22 7.53 -7.80
CA HIS A 40 -1.43 8.98 -7.78
C HIS A 40 -2.23 9.44 -8.99
N ASN A 41 -1.75 9.18 -10.20
CA ASN A 41 -2.40 9.65 -11.42
C ASN A 41 -3.82 9.10 -11.57
N ARG A 42 -4.01 7.78 -11.38
CA ARG A 42 -5.33 7.14 -11.53
C ARG A 42 -6.31 7.57 -10.44
N LEU A 43 -5.82 7.77 -9.21
CA LEU A 43 -6.65 8.18 -8.08
C LEU A 43 -7.13 9.63 -8.23
N THR A 44 -6.22 10.56 -8.57
CA THR A 44 -6.57 11.95 -8.88
C THR A 44 -7.63 12.00 -9.98
N GLN A 45 -7.38 11.31 -11.09
CA GLN A 45 -8.33 11.25 -12.20
C GLN A 45 -9.69 10.69 -11.78
N ALA A 46 -9.71 9.58 -11.04
CA ALA A 46 -10.95 8.94 -10.59
C ALA A 46 -11.78 9.87 -9.70
N LEU A 47 -11.15 10.53 -8.71
CA LEU A 47 -11.83 11.42 -7.77
C LEU A 47 -12.45 12.64 -8.46
N LEU A 48 -11.74 13.24 -9.41
CA LEU A 48 -12.22 14.39 -10.19
C LEU A 48 -13.33 13.98 -11.17
N MET A 49 -13.13 12.89 -11.93
CA MET A 49 -14.12 12.43 -12.92
C MET A 49 -15.42 11.95 -12.28
N ALA A 50 -15.33 11.31 -11.11
CA ALA A 50 -16.50 10.90 -10.34
C ALA A 50 -17.20 12.08 -9.62
N LYS A 51 -16.66 13.30 -9.72
CA LYS A 51 -17.11 14.49 -9.00
C LYS A 51 -17.18 14.29 -7.49
N ILE A 52 -16.29 13.46 -6.95
CA ILE A 52 -16.10 13.34 -5.51
C ILE A 52 -15.39 14.58 -4.98
N ILE A 53 -14.52 15.20 -5.79
CA ILE A 53 -13.85 16.45 -5.44
C ILE A 53 -14.24 17.50 -6.47
N GLU A 54 -14.75 18.63 -6.00
CA GLU A 54 -14.93 19.84 -6.79
C GLU A 54 -13.84 20.85 -6.41
N THR A 55 -13.18 21.43 -7.41
CA THR A 55 -12.01 22.29 -7.22
C THR A 55 -11.86 23.25 -8.39
N GLU A 56 -11.31 24.43 -8.11
CA GLU A 56 -10.91 25.40 -9.15
C GLU A 56 -9.48 25.14 -9.67
N ASP A 57 -8.69 24.35 -8.94
CA ASP A 57 -7.31 24.02 -9.29
C ASP A 57 -7.01 22.51 -9.15
N PRO A 58 -7.25 21.73 -10.22
CA PRO A 58 -6.94 20.31 -10.28
C PRO A 58 -5.45 19.99 -10.05
N GLY A 59 -4.54 20.93 -10.34
CA GLY A 59 -3.10 20.76 -10.14
C GLY A 59 -2.77 20.66 -8.65
N THR A 60 -3.26 21.62 -7.86
CA THR A 60 -3.08 21.61 -6.40
C THR A 60 -3.72 20.38 -5.75
N VAL A 61 -4.92 19.97 -6.19
CA VAL A 61 -5.54 18.72 -5.69
C VAL A 61 -4.69 17.50 -6.01
N SER A 62 -4.12 17.43 -7.22
CA SER A 62 -3.21 16.35 -7.60
C SER A 62 -1.98 16.29 -6.68
N ASP A 63 -1.37 17.43 -6.39
CA ASP A 63 -0.21 17.54 -5.50
C ASP A 63 -0.55 17.14 -4.05
N ALA A 64 -1.73 17.55 -3.57
CA ALA A 64 -2.22 17.17 -2.25
C ALA A 64 -2.47 15.66 -2.16
N ILE A 65 -3.05 15.03 -3.18
CA ILE A 65 -3.22 13.57 -3.25
C ILE A 65 -1.86 12.86 -3.20
N LEU A 66 -0.88 13.34 -3.96
CA LEU A 66 0.49 12.79 -3.92
C LEU A 66 1.11 12.95 -2.53
N ALA A 67 0.90 14.08 -1.87
CA ALA A 67 1.37 14.31 -0.50
C ALA A 67 0.71 13.33 0.49
N GLY A 68 -0.60 13.08 0.36
CA GLY A 68 -1.34 12.09 1.14
C GLY A 68 -0.78 10.66 0.96
N LEU A 69 -0.53 10.24 -0.28
CA LEU A 69 0.07 8.95 -0.60
C LEU A 69 1.49 8.83 -0.03
N LYS A 70 2.32 9.85 -0.18
CA LYS A 70 3.68 9.89 0.42
C LYS A 70 3.62 9.80 1.94
N LYS A 71 2.67 10.51 2.58
CA LYS A 71 2.46 10.44 4.03
C LYS A 71 2.07 9.02 4.45
N ALA A 72 1.12 8.40 3.75
CA ALA A 72 0.70 7.02 3.98
C ALA A 72 1.89 6.02 3.92
N ALA A 73 2.76 6.17 2.92
CA ALA A 73 3.94 5.31 2.75
C ALA A 73 5.01 5.51 3.85
N ARG A 74 5.02 6.67 4.51
CA ARG A 74 6.06 7.06 5.49
C ARG A 74 5.59 6.99 6.94
N SER A 75 4.29 6.95 7.20
CA SER A 75 3.72 6.90 8.57
C SER A 75 4.25 5.69 9.36
N THR A 76 4.52 5.85 10.67
CA THR A 76 4.78 4.65 11.51
C THR A 76 3.55 3.74 11.47
N GLU A 77 3.72 2.47 11.81
CA GLU A 77 2.58 1.58 11.98
C GLU A 77 1.56 2.17 12.97
N PHE A 78 2.04 2.80 14.05
CA PHE A 78 1.19 3.50 15.02
C PHE A 78 0.48 4.70 14.40
N ASP A 79 1.20 5.63 13.76
CA ASP A 79 0.60 6.83 13.16
C ASP A 79 -0.41 6.46 12.06
N PHE A 80 -0.10 5.43 11.28
CA PHE A 80 -0.97 4.93 10.23
C PHE A 80 -2.26 4.37 10.83
N LYS A 81 -2.15 3.49 11.83
CA LYS A 81 -3.31 2.88 12.52
C LYS A 81 -4.12 3.94 13.27
N PHE A 82 -3.47 4.92 13.89
CA PHE A 82 -4.13 6.03 14.58
C PHE A 82 -4.90 6.92 13.61
N PHE A 83 -4.29 7.28 12.48
CA PHE A 83 -4.93 8.12 11.47
C PHE A 83 -6.22 7.49 10.91
N ILE A 84 -6.21 6.19 10.62
CA ILE A 84 -7.39 5.48 10.09
C ILE A 84 -8.39 5.04 11.16
N ALA A 85 -8.05 5.16 12.46
CA ALA A 85 -8.87 4.67 13.56
C ALA A 85 -10.34 5.16 13.53
N PRO A 86 -10.63 6.43 13.18
CA PRO A 86 -12.01 6.94 13.14
C PRO A 86 -12.92 6.19 12.16
N ARG A 87 -12.37 5.59 11.11
CA ARG A 87 -13.13 4.91 10.05
C ARG A 87 -12.78 3.43 9.90
N ARG A 88 -12.11 2.84 10.88
CA ARG A 88 -11.66 1.43 10.84
C ARG A 88 -12.81 0.43 10.60
N ASP A 89 -14.01 0.80 11.02
CA ASP A 89 -15.21 -0.04 10.95
C ASP A 89 -16.09 0.29 9.72
N LEU A 90 -15.60 1.12 8.78
CA LEU A 90 -16.33 1.50 7.55
C LEU A 90 -16.70 0.28 6.69
N VAL A 91 -15.83 -0.74 6.66
CA VAL A 91 -16.09 -2.04 6.04
C VAL A 91 -15.42 -3.17 6.86
N PRO A 92 -15.91 -4.42 6.81
CA PRO A 92 -15.40 -5.49 7.67
C PRO A 92 -13.93 -5.89 7.47
N ARG A 93 -13.36 -5.66 6.28
CA ARG A 93 -11.97 -6.00 5.93
C ARG A 93 -11.41 -4.93 4.99
N PRO A 94 -11.09 -3.72 5.50
CA PRO A 94 -10.67 -2.63 4.65
C PRO A 94 -9.27 -2.88 4.10
N ASN A 95 -9.03 -2.45 2.86
CA ASN A 95 -7.67 -2.23 2.39
C ASN A 95 -7.10 -1.03 3.18
N PRO A 96 -6.00 -1.20 3.94
CA PRO A 96 -5.52 -0.13 4.83
C PRO A 96 -5.14 1.16 4.12
N TYR A 97 -4.55 1.08 2.92
CA TYR A 97 -4.20 2.28 2.13
C TYR A 97 -5.41 2.94 1.52
N SER A 98 -6.42 2.16 1.12
CA SER A 98 -7.68 2.72 0.63
C SER A 98 -8.42 3.45 1.74
N LEU A 99 -8.43 2.88 2.95
CA LEU A 99 -9.02 3.52 4.12
C LEU A 99 -8.23 4.76 4.54
N TYR A 100 -6.90 4.71 4.49
CA TYR A 100 -6.04 5.87 4.72
C TYR A 100 -6.37 7.01 3.75
N MET A 101 -6.44 6.72 2.45
CA MET A 101 -6.76 7.76 1.46
C MET A 101 -8.21 8.25 1.59
N THR A 102 -9.14 7.41 2.02
CA THR A 102 -10.52 7.83 2.34
C THR A 102 -10.52 8.84 3.49
N GLN A 103 -9.82 8.53 4.59
CA GLN A 103 -9.65 9.45 5.72
C GLN A 103 -8.94 10.74 5.29
N TYR A 104 -7.90 10.62 4.45
CA TYR A 104 -7.17 11.78 3.95
C TYR A 104 -8.06 12.72 3.13
N VAL A 105 -8.89 12.17 2.24
CA VAL A 105 -9.85 12.94 1.45
C VAL A 105 -10.84 13.68 2.37
N LEU A 106 -11.41 12.97 3.34
CA LEU A 106 -12.47 13.49 4.20
C LEU A 106 -12.02 14.43 5.32
N GLU A 107 -10.77 14.36 5.77
CA GLU A 107 -10.29 15.20 6.89
C GLU A 107 -9.24 16.21 6.48
N VAL A 108 -8.43 15.91 5.47
CA VAL A 108 -7.30 16.75 5.07
C VAL A 108 -7.63 17.48 3.79
N LEU A 109 -7.98 16.74 2.73
CA LEU A 109 -8.18 17.32 1.41
C LEU A 109 -9.40 18.24 1.36
N VAL A 110 -10.48 17.92 2.09
CA VAL A 110 -11.66 18.80 2.20
C VAL A 110 -11.32 20.20 2.75
N ASN A 111 -10.22 20.33 3.50
CA ASN A 111 -9.77 21.59 4.08
C ASN A 111 -8.67 22.28 3.24
N GLU A 112 -8.32 21.72 2.08
CA GLU A 112 -7.34 22.31 1.18
C GLU A 112 -7.95 23.54 0.50
N ALA A 113 -7.22 24.66 0.44
CA ALA A 113 -7.77 25.94 0.00
C ALA A 113 -8.32 25.94 -1.44
N SER A 114 -7.82 25.04 -2.30
CA SER A 114 -8.27 24.90 -3.70
C SER A 114 -9.49 23.99 -3.85
N VAL A 115 -9.90 23.27 -2.81
CA VAL A 115 -11.06 22.39 -2.83
C VAL A 115 -12.30 23.21 -2.48
N ILE A 116 -13.29 23.18 -3.37
CA ILE A 116 -14.59 23.82 -3.15
C ILE A 116 -15.43 22.95 -2.22
N ASP A 117 -15.55 21.65 -2.54
CA ASP A 117 -16.30 20.69 -1.73
C ASP A 117 -15.87 19.23 -2.03
N VAL A 118 -16.22 18.33 -1.11
CA VAL A 118 -16.06 16.88 -1.25
C VAL A 118 -17.43 16.20 -1.14
N TYR A 119 -17.84 15.52 -2.21
CA TYR A 119 -19.15 14.87 -2.32
C TYR A 119 -19.08 13.36 -2.21
N GLY A 120 -20.21 12.78 -1.76
CA GLY A 120 -20.43 11.34 -1.69
C GLY A 120 -20.41 10.80 -0.26
N ALA A 121 -21.01 9.63 -0.06
CA ALA A 121 -20.94 8.95 1.23
C ALA A 121 -19.55 8.35 1.43
N ASP A 122 -19.08 8.27 2.68
CA ASP A 122 -17.77 7.71 3.05
C ASP A 122 -17.51 6.34 2.39
N ILE A 123 -18.54 5.50 2.34
CA ILE A 123 -18.48 4.16 1.77
C ILE A 123 -18.27 4.19 0.25
N ASP A 124 -18.82 5.17 -0.45
CA ASP A 124 -18.71 5.30 -1.91
C ASP A 124 -17.36 5.89 -2.30
N ILE A 125 -16.87 6.86 -1.51
CA ILE A 125 -15.49 7.36 -1.60
C ILE A 125 -14.51 6.19 -1.41
N TYR A 126 -14.68 5.42 -0.33
CA TYR A 126 -13.85 4.24 -0.07
C TYR A 126 -13.88 3.24 -1.23
N LYS A 127 -15.06 2.91 -1.77
CA LYS A 127 -15.19 1.94 -2.88
C LYS A 127 -14.47 2.42 -4.13
N LEU A 128 -14.56 3.70 -4.49
CA LEU A 128 -13.87 4.24 -5.66
C LEU A 128 -12.35 4.11 -5.48
N ILE A 129 -11.84 4.61 -4.35
CA ILE A 129 -10.41 4.56 -4.01
C ILE A 129 -9.92 3.10 -4.00
N ASN A 130 -10.66 2.21 -3.35
CA ASN A 130 -10.31 0.79 -3.23
C ASN A 130 -10.31 0.09 -4.58
N THR A 131 -11.23 0.43 -5.48
CA THR A 131 -11.26 -0.12 -6.85
C THR A 131 -9.99 0.24 -7.60
N VAL A 132 -9.58 1.51 -7.56
CA VAL A 132 -8.33 1.96 -8.20
C VAL A 132 -7.12 1.20 -7.63
N ILE A 133 -7.00 1.12 -6.30
CA ILE A 133 -5.86 0.46 -5.66
C ILE A 133 -5.84 -1.04 -5.96
N MET A 134 -6.99 -1.72 -5.89
CA MET A 134 -7.09 -3.15 -6.20
C MET A 134 -6.74 -3.46 -7.65
N ASP A 135 -7.20 -2.66 -8.62
CA ASP A 135 -6.88 -2.86 -10.03
C ASP A 135 -5.37 -2.83 -10.28
N ILE A 136 -4.68 -1.86 -9.69
CA ILE A 136 -3.23 -1.72 -9.82
C ILE A 136 -2.52 -2.85 -9.08
N SER A 137 -3.02 -3.23 -7.90
CA SER A 137 -2.49 -4.34 -7.10
C SER A 137 -2.54 -5.66 -7.88
N MET A 138 -3.68 -6.00 -8.47
CA MET A 138 -3.84 -7.25 -9.25
C MET A 138 -2.86 -7.32 -10.41
N LYS A 139 -2.66 -6.20 -11.14
CA LYS A 139 -1.68 -6.12 -12.23
C LYS A 139 -0.24 -6.29 -11.72
N PHE A 140 0.09 -5.68 -10.59
CA PHE A 140 1.41 -5.80 -9.97
C PHE A 140 1.69 -7.22 -9.47
N GLU A 141 0.72 -7.85 -8.80
CA GLU A 141 0.85 -9.23 -8.31
C GLU A 141 1.05 -10.22 -9.46
N LYS A 142 0.29 -10.07 -10.56
CA LYS A 142 0.49 -10.87 -11.76
C LYS A 142 1.92 -10.71 -12.31
N ALA A 143 2.46 -9.50 -12.32
CA ALA A 143 3.82 -9.25 -12.75
C ALA A 143 4.86 -9.92 -11.81
N GLU A 144 4.66 -9.87 -10.49
CA GLU A 144 5.49 -10.58 -9.51
C GLU A 144 5.46 -12.09 -9.74
N ASP A 145 4.28 -12.69 -9.94
CA ASP A 145 4.13 -14.13 -10.11
C ASP A 145 4.76 -14.62 -11.42
N GLU A 146 4.68 -13.83 -12.48
CA GLU A 146 5.38 -14.12 -13.73
C GLU A 146 6.90 -14.09 -13.54
N VAL A 147 7.44 -13.12 -12.78
CA VAL A 147 8.89 -13.08 -12.46
C VAL A 147 9.30 -14.26 -11.59
N ARG A 148 8.51 -14.62 -10.58
CA ARG A 148 8.77 -15.82 -9.74
C ARG A 148 8.78 -17.08 -10.57
N SER A 149 7.83 -17.22 -11.50
CA SER A 149 7.74 -18.37 -12.40
C SER A 149 8.96 -18.47 -13.31
N GLN A 150 9.46 -17.35 -13.81
CA GLN A 150 10.70 -17.31 -14.60
C GLN A 150 11.91 -17.77 -13.78
N LEU A 151 12.03 -17.32 -12.54
CA LEU A 151 13.15 -17.70 -11.66
C LEU A 151 13.06 -19.15 -11.18
N ALA A 152 11.87 -19.68 -10.94
CA ALA A 152 11.68 -21.07 -10.52
C ALA A 152 12.16 -22.07 -11.58
N ASN A 153 12.16 -21.69 -12.86
CA ASN A 153 12.70 -22.50 -13.94
C ASN A 153 14.24 -22.55 -13.94
N ASN A 154 14.90 -21.65 -13.21
CA ASN A 154 16.35 -21.60 -13.09
C ASN A 154 16.83 -22.42 -11.89
N LYS A 155 17.27 -23.66 -12.13
CA LYS A 155 17.76 -24.59 -11.10
C LYS A 155 18.96 -24.09 -10.29
N ASN A 156 19.66 -23.05 -10.77
CA ASN A 156 20.84 -22.49 -10.12
C ASN A 156 20.50 -21.41 -9.08
N LEU A 157 19.23 -20.99 -8.98
CA LEU A 157 18.79 -19.96 -8.03
C LEU A 157 17.89 -20.60 -6.97
N THR A 158 18.33 -20.56 -5.72
CA THR A 158 17.54 -21.08 -4.59
C THR A 158 16.65 -19.96 -4.04
N GLN A 159 15.34 -20.19 -3.95
CA GLN A 159 14.41 -19.20 -3.41
C GLN A 159 14.84 -18.75 -1.99
N GLY A 160 14.94 -17.43 -1.79
CA GLY A 160 15.40 -16.84 -0.54
C GLY A 160 16.93 -16.74 -0.40
N SER A 161 17.71 -17.21 -1.38
CA SER A 161 19.14 -16.87 -1.46
C SER A 161 19.31 -15.41 -1.86
N ARG A 162 20.46 -14.83 -1.50
CA ARG A 162 20.79 -13.44 -1.87
C ARG A 162 20.79 -13.24 -3.38
N GLU A 163 21.31 -14.22 -4.12
CA GLU A 163 21.35 -14.21 -5.59
C GLU A 163 19.95 -14.25 -6.18
N TYR A 164 19.05 -15.06 -5.61
CA TYR A 164 17.64 -15.09 -6.02
C TYR A 164 16.96 -13.75 -5.78
N GLU A 165 17.17 -13.12 -4.61
CA GLU A 165 16.56 -11.83 -4.31
C GLU A 165 17.06 -10.72 -5.25
N LEU A 166 18.36 -10.69 -5.54
CA LEU A 166 18.93 -9.74 -6.50
C LEU A 166 18.38 -9.95 -7.91
N ALA A 167 18.29 -11.20 -8.36
CA ALA A 167 17.73 -11.54 -9.66
C ALA A 167 16.23 -11.18 -9.75
N PHE A 168 15.47 -11.46 -8.68
CA PHE A 168 14.06 -11.08 -8.56
C PHE A 168 13.88 -9.57 -8.66
N ASP A 169 14.64 -8.80 -7.87
CA ASP A 169 14.56 -7.34 -7.89
C ASP A 169 14.91 -6.76 -9.26
N GLN A 170 15.92 -7.31 -9.94
CA GLN A 170 16.32 -6.86 -11.28
C GLN A 170 15.21 -7.13 -12.30
N LEU A 171 14.66 -8.35 -12.34
CA LEU A 171 13.59 -8.71 -13.26
C LEU A 171 12.31 -7.91 -13.00
N ILE A 172 11.99 -7.67 -11.72
CA ILE A 172 10.85 -6.82 -11.36
C ILE A 172 11.05 -5.41 -11.88
N ARG A 173 12.21 -4.79 -11.69
CA ARG A 173 12.47 -3.44 -12.21
C ARG A 173 12.35 -3.36 -13.72
N THR A 174 12.86 -4.36 -14.44
CA THR A 174 12.68 -4.45 -15.90
C THR A 174 11.21 -4.54 -16.30
N LYS A 175 10.39 -5.23 -15.51
CA LYS A 175 9.00 -5.52 -15.86
C LYS A 175 8.00 -4.42 -15.47
N VAL A 176 8.16 -3.84 -14.29
CA VAL A 176 7.19 -2.88 -13.72
C VAL A 176 7.74 -1.46 -13.58
N GLY A 177 9.01 -1.24 -13.93
CA GLY A 177 9.71 0.04 -13.78
C GLY A 177 10.48 0.14 -12.47
N GLU A 178 11.15 1.27 -12.27
CA GLU A 178 11.89 1.55 -11.04
C GLU A 178 10.94 1.90 -9.89
N PRO A 179 11.25 1.49 -8.65
CA PRO A 179 10.48 1.90 -7.49
C PRO A 179 10.66 3.40 -7.24
N TYR A 180 9.62 4.03 -6.70
CA TYR A 180 9.67 5.43 -6.31
C TYR A 180 10.81 5.68 -5.32
N LYS A 181 11.66 6.66 -5.65
CA LYS A 181 12.77 7.09 -4.78
C LYS A 181 12.27 8.18 -3.85
N PHE A 182 12.07 7.84 -2.59
CA PHE A 182 11.96 8.87 -1.56
C PHE A 182 13.32 9.58 -1.39
N GLY A 183 13.31 10.84 -0.96
CA GLY A 183 14.52 11.66 -0.85
C GLY A 183 15.53 11.11 0.17
N PRO A 184 16.75 11.67 0.24
CA PRO A 184 17.81 11.18 1.12
C PRO A 184 17.40 11.12 2.61
N GLU A 185 16.58 12.05 3.09
CA GLU A 185 16.02 12.04 4.45
C GLU A 185 15.01 10.90 4.71
N ASP A 186 14.51 10.26 3.66
CA ASP A 186 13.40 9.29 3.69
C ASP A 186 13.86 7.82 3.53
N SER A 187 15.16 7.57 3.41
CA SER A 187 15.73 6.26 3.05
C SER A 187 15.84 5.26 4.22
N THR A 188 15.75 5.72 5.46
CA THR A 188 16.12 4.98 6.68
C THR A 188 15.12 3.90 7.12
N ARG A 189 13.84 4.02 6.82
CA ARG A 189 12.82 3.01 7.22
C ARG A 189 12.88 1.73 6.41
N PHE A 190 13.10 1.87 5.11
CA PHE A 190 12.99 0.74 4.20
C PHE A 190 14.26 -0.11 4.10
N SER A 191 15.40 0.42 4.57
CA SER A 191 16.65 -0.33 4.73
C SER A 191 16.56 -1.40 5.85
N ARG A 192 15.67 -1.19 6.84
CA ARG A 192 15.52 -2.10 7.99
C ARG A 192 14.62 -3.31 7.72
N ALA A 193 13.82 -3.30 6.65
CA ALA A 193 12.95 -4.42 6.29
C ALA A 193 13.71 -5.59 5.59
N SER A 194 14.99 -5.41 5.28
CA SER A 194 15.86 -6.40 4.64
C SER A 194 16.91 -7.01 5.59
N ARG A 195 16.70 -6.93 6.91
CA ARG A 195 17.56 -7.55 7.92
C ARG A 195 16.80 -8.55 8.77
#